data_AF-A0AAD5SSF6-F1
#
_entry.id   AF-A0AAD5SSF6-F1
#
_cell.length_a   1.000
_cell.length_b   1.000
_cell.length_c   1.000
_cell.angle_alpha   90.00
_cell.angle_beta   90.00
_cell.angle_gamma   90.00
#
_symmetry.space_group_name_H-M   'P 1'
#
loop_
_entity.id
_entity.type
_entity.pdbx_description
1 polymer ?
#
loop_
_entity_poly.entity_id
_entity_poly.type
_entity_poly.pdbx_seq_one_letter_code
_entity_poly.pdbx_strand_id
1 'polypeptide(L)'
;MSGWLWIAEETPTSFPKTPVTRIGNPLSEQIVLSASRAVSELGFACPNDALKWQLEYPAKSTEAFTFYFSLGNGVYVLAQLVYSTLGLGLSVQMVLRIYHPDKSKFSHTLSPAVASFVFSDDISDNNGGFKINIDIGSEAALDLVFQPFAGGAFKVNDGKILFSETEYKGFVEVQFIPKAKVHGNLTFNGKKSDIRGSSMFLHAVQCCPQYVSRWNLVNFQSTNDLMFLYEFDMRKESEYMVKSVSNGAIVINGKRIAVTTANRSMFKPSLTKVSADMKSRHNY
;
A
#
# COMPACT_ATOMS: atom_id res chain seq x y z
N MET A 1 -47.20 6.45 -6.88
CA MET A 1 -45.90 7.13 -6.64
C MET A 1 -45.45 6.74 -5.24
N SER A 2 -44.65 5.69 -5.11
CA SER A 2 -44.03 5.26 -3.86
C SER A 2 -42.51 5.35 -4.03
N GLY A 3 -41.90 6.31 -3.35
CA GLY A 3 -40.46 6.48 -3.29
C GLY A 3 -39.87 5.49 -2.30
N TRP A 4 -38.90 4.71 -2.75
CA TRP A 4 -38.11 3.83 -1.89
C TRP A 4 -36.98 4.64 -1.26
N LEU A 5 -37.10 4.92 0.04
CA LEU A 5 -36.02 5.45 0.87
C LEU A 5 -35.12 4.26 1.26
N TRP A 6 -33.86 4.27 0.81
CA TRP A 6 -32.86 3.32 1.29
C TRP A 6 -32.39 3.77 2.68
N ILE A 7 -32.81 3.05 3.72
CA ILE A 7 -32.23 3.16 5.06
C ILE A 7 -31.06 2.17 5.09
N ALA A 8 -29.83 2.67 5.09
CA ALA A 8 -28.65 1.83 5.32
C ALA A 8 -28.68 1.36 6.78
N GLU A 9 -28.62 0.05 6.99
CA GLU A 9 -28.63 -0.56 8.31
C GLU A 9 -27.25 -0.36 8.96
N GLU A 10 -27.19 0.41 10.05
CA GLU A 10 -25.96 0.65 10.80
C GLU A 10 -25.56 -0.64 11.53
N THR A 11 -24.49 -1.30 11.08
CA THR A 11 -23.93 -2.45 11.80
C THR A 11 -23.04 -1.94 12.94
N PRO A 12 -23.35 -2.21 14.23
CA PRO A 12 -22.52 -1.73 15.32
C PRO A 12 -21.20 -2.50 15.35
N THR A 13 -20.08 -1.81 15.20
CA THR A 13 -18.77 -2.41 15.47
C THR A 13 -18.52 -2.42 16.98
N SER A 14 -18.19 -3.60 17.51
CA SER A 14 -17.57 -3.70 18.84
C SER A 14 -16.12 -3.21 18.72
N PHE A 15 -15.55 -2.59 19.77
CA PHE A 15 -14.15 -2.15 19.94
C PHE A 15 -13.89 -0.61 19.94
N PRO A 16 -12.83 -0.16 20.65
CA PRO A 16 -12.88 1.08 21.44
C PRO A 16 -12.83 2.34 20.58
N LYS A 17 -13.68 3.29 20.98
CA LYS A 17 -14.06 4.53 20.29
C LYS A 17 -12.98 5.62 20.25
N THR A 18 -11.70 5.28 20.28
CA THR A 18 -10.64 6.30 20.24
C THR A 18 -9.42 5.79 19.46
N PRO A 19 -9.17 6.29 18.23
CA PRO A 19 -7.93 6.02 17.54
C PRO A 19 -6.78 6.58 18.37
N VAL A 20 -5.82 5.73 18.74
CA VAL A 20 -4.61 6.14 19.44
C VAL A 20 -3.78 7.00 18.50
N THR A 21 -4.07 8.30 18.48
CA THR A 21 -3.35 9.29 17.68
C THR A 21 -2.23 9.83 18.55
N ARG A 22 -1.14 9.07 18.69
CA ARG A 22 0.08 9.60 19.31
C ARG A 22 0.91 10.28 18.21
N ILE A 23 0.95 11.60 18.25
CA ILE A 23 1.92 12.38 17.48
C ILE A 23 3.30 12.02 18.03
N GLY A 24 4.03 11.14 17.35
CA GLY A 24 5.41 10.84 17.70
C GLY A 24 6.24 12.11 17.54
N ASN A 25 6.81 12.63 18.64
CA ASN A 25 7.85 13.65 18.58
C ASN A 25 9.17 12.95 18.20
N PRO A 26 9.71 13.17 16.99
CA PRO A 26 10.89 12.47 16.52
C PRO A 26 12.20 12.98 17.15
N LEU A 27 12.12 14.00 18.02
CA LEU A 27 13.24 14.52 18.82
C LEU A 27 13.23 14.01 20.27
N SER A 28 12.25 13.19 20.69
CA SER A 28 12.37 12.55 22.00
C SER A 28 13.45 11.47 21.91
N GLU A 29 14.52 11.62 22.69
CA GLU A 29 15.66 10.69 22.80
C GLU A 29 15.25 9.26 23.23
N GLN A 30 13.97 9.02 23.53
CA GLN A 30 13.42 7.71 23.78
C GLN A 30 12.66 7.18 22.55
N ILE A 31 13.37 6.41 21.73
CA ILE A 31 12.71 5.44 20.84
C ILE A 31 12.12 4.37 21.76
N VAL A 32 10.84 4.51 22.11
CA VAL A 32 10.11 3.45 22.82
C VAL A 32 9.71 2.41 21.78
N LEU A 33 10.52 1.35 21.66
CA LEU A 33 10.16 0.18 20.86
C LEU A 33 8.85 -0.41 21.40
N SER A 34 7.92 -0.78 20.52
CA SER A 34 6.74 -1.53 20.94
C SER A 34 7.18 -2.83 21.63
N ALA A 35 6.56 -3.16 22.77
CA ALA A 35 6.84 -4.41 23.46
C ALA A 35 6.61 -5.60 22.51
N SER A 36 7.35 -6.69 22.70
CA SER A 36 7.33 -7.93 21.90
C SER A 36 5.96 -8.62 21.78
N ARG A 37 4.91 -8.10 22.43
CA ARG A 37 3.49 -8.48 22.31
C ARG A 37 2.75 -7.89 21.08
N ALA A 38 3.36 -6.94 20.37
CA ALA A 38 2.70 -6.16 19.33
C ALA A 38 2.19 -6.97 18.11
N VAL A 39 2.79 -8.11 17.78
CA VAL A 39 2.37 -8.88 16.58
C VAL A 39 1.02 -9.54 16.78
N SER A 40 0.78 -10.22 17.90
CA SER A 40 -0.47 -10.92 18.17
C SER A 40 -1.62 -9.98 18.57
N GLU A 41 -1.29 -8.81 19.13
CA GLU A 41 -2.28 -7.83 19.58
C GLU A 41 -2.70 -6.84 18.49
N LEU A 42 -1.79 -6.49 17.57
CA LEU A 42 -2.06 -5.49 16.51
C LEU A 42 -2.20 -6.11 15.13
N GLY A 43 -1.51 -7.21 14.84
CA GLY A 43 -1.42 -7.81 13.51
C GLY A 43 -2.24 -9.09 13.40
N PHE A 44 -3.46 -8.99 12.89
CA PHE A 44 -4.35 -10.13 12.73
C PHE A 44 -4.09 -10.81 11.38
N ALA A 45 -4.01 -12.14 11.39
CA ALA A 45 -3.94 -12.92 10.17
C ALA A 45 -5.16 -12.63 9.29
N CYS A 46 -4.95 -12.41 8.00
CA CYS A 46 -6.05 -12.21 7.07
C CYS A 46 -6.46 -13.56 6.49
N PRO A 47 -7.73 -13.97 6.56
CA PRO A 47 -8.24 -15.07 5.77
C PRO A 47 -8.00 -14.79 4.27
N ASN A 48 -7.75 -15.83 3.47
CA ASN A 48 -7.53 -15.66 2.03
C ASN A 48 -8.72 -14.95 1.34
N ASP A 49 -9.94 -15.15 1.82
CA ASP A 49 -11.13 -14.47 1.31
C ASP A 49 -11.08 -12.94 1.47
N ALA A 50 -10.35 -12.44 2.46
CA ALA A 50 -10.20 -11.00 2.67
C ALA A 50 -9.22 -10.35 1.67
N LEU A 51 -8.55 -11.13 0.82
CA LEU A 51 -7.74 -10.64 -0.30
C LEU A 51 -8.48 -10.66 -1.64
N LYS A 52 -9.72 -11.17 -1.65
CA LYS A 52 -10.58 -11.11 -2.84
C LYS A 52 -11.09 -9.69 -3.03
N TRP A 53 -11.41 -9.36 -4.27
CA TRP A 53 -12.10 -8.11 -4.58
C TRP A 53 -13.38 -7.99 -3.75
N GLN A 54 -13.53 -6.88 -3.04
CA GLN A 54 -14.63 -6.63 -2.09
C GLN A 54 -15.75 -5.81 -2.74
N LEU A 55 -16.05 -6.07 -4.01
CA LEU A 55 -16.91 -5.28 -4.92
C LEU A 55 -18.35 -4.98 -4.45
N GLU A 56 -18.70 -5.38 -3.23
CA GLU A 56 -19.98 -5.13 -2.59
C GLU A 56 -19.99 -3.90 -1.64
N TYR A 57 -18.85 -3.21 -1.43
CA TYR A 57 -18.78 -1.99 -0.59
C TYR A 57 -19.21 -0.71 -1.35
N PRO A 58 -19.82 0.29 -0.66
CA PRO A 58 -20.87 1.14 -1.21
C PRO A 58 -20.41 2.07 -2.35
N ALA A 59 -21.40 2.60 -3.07
CA ALA A 59 -21.22 3.60 -4.12
C ALA A 59 -20.20 4.68 -3.70
N LYS A 60 -19.27 5.00 -4.61
CA LYS A 60 -18.20 6.00 -4.45
C LYS A 60 -16.99 5.50 -3.63
N SER A 61 -16.40 4.41 -4.08
CA SER A 61 -15.20 3.80 -3.51
C SER A 61 -14.15 3.55 -4.59
N THR A 62 -12.90 3.43 -4.16
CA THR A 62 -11.79 2.96 -4.99
C THR A 62 -11.12 1.80 -4.30
N GLU A 63 -11.00 0.68 -5.00
CA GLU A 63 -10.31 -0.52 -4.56
C GLU A 63 -9.05 -0.71 -5.41
N ALA A 64 -7.93 -0.99 -4.77
CA ALA A 64 -6.64 -1.09 -5.43
C ALA A 64 -5.83 -2.29 -4.92
N PHE A 65 -5.30 -3.05 -5.87
CA PHE A 65 -4.25 -4.03 -5.66
C PHE A 65 -2.93 -3.42 -6.10
N THR A 66 -1.99 -3.28 -5.17
CA THR A 66 -0.69 -2.63 -5.43
C THR A 66 0.45 -3.56 -5.06
N PHE A 67 1.35 -3.76 -6.01
CA PHE A 67 2.53 -4.59 -5.86
C PHE A 67 3.80 -3.73 -5.98
N TYR A 68 4.72 -3.95 -5.06
CA TYR A 68 6.02 -3.30 -5.02
C TYR A 68 7.12 -4.35 -5.11
N PHE A 69 7.75 -4.47 -6.27
CA PHE A 69 8.78 -5.45 -6.54
C PHE A 69 10.17 -4.83 -6.41
N SER A 70 11.06 -5.52 -5.69
CA SER A 70 12.49 -5.25 -5.63
C SER A 70 13.23 -6.41 -6.28
N LEU A 71 13.71 -6.22 -7.51
CA LEU A 71 14.32 -7.27 -8.32
C LEU A 71 15.82 -7.38 -8.04
N GLY A 72 16.39 -8.57 -8.21
CA GLY A 72 17.79 -8.87 -7.89
C GLY A 72 18.81 -8.10 -8.74
N ASN A 73 18.39 -7.53 -9.87
CA ASN A 73 19.20 -6.65 -10.71
C ASN A 73 19.12 -5.17 -10.29
N GLY A 74 18.48 -4.86 -9.16
CA GLY A 74 18.29 -3.50 -8.65
C GLY A 74 17.14 -2.73 -9.29
N VAL A 75 16.39 -3.33 -10.21
CA VAL A 75 15.18 -2.72 -10.77
C VAL A 75 14.06 -2.75 -9.73
N TYR A 76 13.38 -1.63 -9.58
CA TYR A 76 12.17 -1.52 -8.76
C TYR A 76 10.95 -1.36 -9.65
N VAL A 77 9.89 -2.13 -9.38
CA VAL A 77 8.65 -2.09 -10.16
C VAL A 77 7.49 -1.82 -9.23
N LEU A 78 6.67 -0.83 -9.59
CA LEU A 78 5.33 -0.64 -9.03
C LEU A 78 4.34 -1.11 -10.08
N ALA A 79 3.53 -2.09 -9.73
CA ALA A 79 2.41 -2.51 -10.56
C ALA A 79 1.12 -2.39 -9.75
N GLN A 80 0.11 -1.72 -10.30
CA GLN A 80 -1.13 -1.45 -9.59
C GLN A 80 -2.32 -1.68 -10.50
N LEU A 81 -3.37 -2.27 -9.95
CA LEU A 81 -4.67 -2.42 -10.56
C LEU A 81 -5.68 -1.71 -9.67
N VAL A 82 -6.44 -0.78 -10.25
CA VAL A 82 -7.40 0.06 -9.55
C VAL A 82 -8.77 -0.13 -10.18
N TYR A 83 -9.76 -0.45 -9.37
CA TYR A 83 -11.16 -0.44 -9.71
C TYR A 83 -11.83 0.70 -8.95
N SER A 84 -12.61 1.52 -9.64
CA SER A 84 -13.23 2.69 -9.00
C SER A 84 -14.68 2.85 -9.42
N THR A 85 -15.53 3.03 -8.41
CA THR A 85 -16.92 3.47 -8.53
C THR A 85 -17.06 4.98 -8.27
N LEU A 86 -15.93 5.69 -8.10
CA LEU A 86 -15.91 7.15 -8.02
C LEU A 86 -16.16 7.77 -9.39
N GLY A 87 -17.39 8.18 -9.65
CA GLY A 87 -17.73 8.92 -10.86
C GLY A 87 -19.14 8.64 -11.33
N LEU A 88 -19.40 8.97 -12.60
CA LEU A 88 -20.67 8.67 -13.27
C LEU A 88 -20.79 7.19 -13.69
N GLY A 89 -19.68 6.44 -13.62
CA GLY A 89 -19.63 5.04 -13.98
C GLY A 89 -18.39 4.36 -13.40
N LEU A 90 -18.30 3.07 -13.65
CA LEU A 90 -17.17 2.24 -13.26
C LEU A 90 -15.94 2.61 -14.08
N SER A 91 -14.76 2.51 -13.48
CA SER A 91 -13.48 2.64 -14.17
C SER A 91 -12.47 1.64 -13.65
N VAL A 92 -11.62 1.16 -14.56
CA VAL A 92 -10.49 0.28 -14.27
C VAL A 92 -9.23 0.94 -14.78
N GLN A 93 -8.16 0.90 -13.98
CA GLN A 93 -6.85 1.40 -14.36
C GLN A 93 -5.77 0.39 -13.98
N MET A 94 -4.82 0.20 -14.89
CA MET A 94 -3.61 -0.57 -14.68
C MET A 94 -2.43 0.36 -14.78
N VAL A 95 -1.58 0.39 -13.75
CA VAL A 95 -0.39 1.22 -13.68
C VAL A 95 0.82 0.32 -13.63
N LEU A 96 1.81 0.60 -14.47
CA LEU A 96 3.13 0.00 -14.37
C LEU A 96 4.18 1.10 -14.37
N ARG A 97 5.01 1.11 -13.32
CA ARG A 97 6.18 1.98 -13.21
C ARG A 97 7.42 1.15 -12.97
N ILE A 98 8.47 1.42 -13.71
CA ILE A 98 9.74 0.71 -13.63
C ILE A 98 10.82 1.75 -13.36
N TYR A 99 11.66 1.49 -12.36
CA TYR A 99 12.77 2.36 -11.96
C TYR A 99 14.05 1.54 -12.06
N HIS A 100 15.00 2.03 -12.84
CA HIS A 100 16.27 1.35 -13.08
C HIS A 100 17.39 1.91 -12.19
N PRO A 101 18.44 1.11 -11.90
CA PRO A 101 19.60 1.58 -11.14
C PRO A 101 20.33 2.77 -11.77
N ASP A 102 20.27 2.91 -13.09
CA ASP A 102 20.84 4.04 -13.85
C ASP A 102 20.00 5.33 -13.74
N LYS A 103 18.93 5.31 -12.92
CA LYS A 103 17.96 6.39 -12.69
C LYS A 103 16.99 6.64 -13.85
N SER A 104 17.05 5.86 -14.93
CA SER A 104 16.00 5.86 -15.93
C SER A 104 14.70 5.33 -15.33
N LYS A 105 13.57 5.85 -15.81
CA LYS A 105 12.24 5.49 -15.32
C LYS A 105 11.26 5.33 -16.47
N PHE A 106 10.35 4.39 -16.30
CA PHE A 106 9.17 4.20 -17.13
C PHE A 106 7.93 4.31 -16.26
N SER A 107 6.86 4.90 -16.80
CA SER A 107 5.57 5.01 -16.13
C SER A 107 4.49 5.07 -17.18
N HIS A 108 3.58 4.12 -17.13
CA HIS A 108 2.43 4.06 -18.02
C HIS A 108 1.18 3.70 -17.21
N THR A 109 0.05 4.24 -17.64
CA THR A 109 -1.27 3.95 -17.07
C THR A 109 -2.22 3.63 -18.20
N LEU A 110 -2.70 2.38 -18.21
CA LEU A 110 -3.69 1.89 -19.15
C LEU A 110 -5.06 1.92 -18.48
N SER A 111 -6.05 2.49 -19.16
CA SER A 111 -7.45 2.52 -18.70
C SER A 111 -8.31 1.70 -19.66
N PRO A 112 -8.36 0.36 -19.51
CA PRO A 112 -9.14 -0.48 -20.41
C PRO A 112 -10.63 -0.20 -20.26
N ALA A 113 -11.41 -0.58 -21.29
CA ALA A 113 -12.86 -0.57 -21.18
C ALA A 113 -13.29 -1.54 -20.08
N VAL A 114 -14.21 -1.13 -19.20
CA VAL A 114 -14.69 -1.96 -18.07
C VAL A 114 -15.26 -3.29 -18.56
N ALA A 115 -15.94 -3.29 -19.72
CA ALA A 115 -16.49 -4.51 -20.31
C ALA A 115 -15.43 -5.55 -20.71
N SER A 116 -14.17 -5.14 -20.88
CA SER A 116 -13.05 -6.03 -21.19
C SER A 116 -12.32 -6.52 -19.94
N PHE A 117 -12.71 -6.04 -18.75
CA PHE A 117 -12.12 -6.43 -17.49
C PHE A 117 -12.85 -7.63 -16.91
N VAL A 118 -12.11 -8.73 -16.73
CA VAL A 118 -12.61 -9.99 -16.20
C VAL A 118 -11.82 -10.32 -14.94
N PHE A 119 -12.50 -10.56 -13.84
CA PHE A 119 -11.87 -11.06 -12.62
C PHE A 119 -11.46 -12.51 -12.84
N SER A 120 -10.26 -12.89 -12.37
CA SER A 120 -9.91 -14.29 -12.27
C SER A 120 -10.68 -14.92 -11.11
N ASP A 121 -11.22 -16.12 -11.33
CA ASP A 121 -12.00 -16.83 -10.30
C ASP A 121 -11.17 -17.20 -9.04
N ASP A 122 -9.82 -17.24 -9.15
CA ASP A 122 -8.93 -17.66 -8.06
C ASP A 122 -7.65 -16.77 -7.91
N ILE A 123 -7.35 -16.32 -6.69
CA ILE A 123 -6.08 -15.66 -6.29
C ILE A 123 -5.20 -16.63 -5.46
N SER A 124 -5.43 -17.94 -5.50
CA SER A 124 -4.58 -18.87 -4.76
C SER A 124 -4.41 -20.20 -5.45
N ASP A 125 -3.16 -20.59 -5.71
CA ASP A 125 -2.82 -22.00 -5.92
C ASP A 125 -2.86 -22.77 -4.58
N ASN A 126 -2.86 -24.10 -4.67
CA ASN A 126 -2.85 -25.00 -3.50
C ASN A 126 -1.64 -24.82 -2.56
N ASN A 127 -0.64 -24.00 -2.95
CA ASN A 127 0.55 -23.67 -2.16
C ASN A 127 0.54 -22.23 -1.62
N GLY A 128 -0.58 -21.51 -1.72
CA GLY A 128 -0.76 -20.15 -1.22
C GLY A 128 -0.04 -19.07 -2.02
N GLY A 129 0.49 -19.40 -3.20
CA GLY A 129 1.02 -18.44 -4.18
C GLY A 129 -0.03 -18.07 -5.22
N PHE A 130 0.24 -17.03 -6.01
CA PHE A 130 -0.60 -16.66 -7.15
C PHE A 130 0.18 -16.08 -8.32
N LYS A 131 -0.40 -16.19 -9.51
CA LYS A 131 0.15 -15.59 -10.72
C LYS A 131 -0.32 -14.15 -10.86
N ILE A 132 0.61 -13.26 -11.20
CA ILE A 132 0.36 -11.87 -11.51
C ILE A 132 0.68 -11.67 -12.99
N ASN A 133 -0.35 -11.36 -13.77
CA ASN A 133 -0.20 -10.95 -15.15
C ASN A 133 -0.68 -9.50 -15.30
N ILE A 134 0.22 -8.60 -15.67
CA ILE A 134 -0.07 -7.19 -15.94
C ILE A 134 0.53 -6.88 -17.28
N ASP A 135 -0.32 -6.85 -18.31
CA ASP A 135 0.05 -6.47 -19.67
C ASP A 135 -0.53 -5.09 -19.97
N ILE A 136 0.34 -4.12 -20.29
CA ILE A 136 -0.08 -2.77 -20.69
C ILE A 136 0.19 -2.51 -22.17
N GLY A 137 0.25 -3.58 -22.98
CA GLY A 137 0.47 -3.55 -24.42
C GLY A 137 1.92 -3.75 -24.81
N SER A 138 2.30 -3.21 -25.98
CA SER A 138 3.62 -3.46 -26.59
C SER A 138 4.80 -2.86 -25.81
N GLU A 139 4.55 -1.91 -24.92
CA GLU A 139 5.59 -1.20 -24.17
C GLU A 139 6.14 -2.07 -23.03
N ALA A 140 5.26 -2.70 -22.26
CA ALA A 140 5.66 -3.49 -21.11
C ALA A 140 4.61 -4.52 -20.68
N ALA A 141 5.08 -5.66 -20.18
CA ALA A 141 4.25 -6.67 -19.55
C ALA A 141 5.00 -7.37 -18.41
N LEU A 142 4.28 -7.72 -17.36
CA LEU A 142 4.77 -8.42 -16.18
C LEU A 142 4.01 -9.74 -16.04
N ASP A 143 4.76 -10.85 -15.98
CA ASP A 143 4.21 -12.19 -15.78
C ASP A 143 5.00 -12.89 -14.69
N LEU A 144 4.46 -12.94 -13.48
CA LEU A 144 5.17 -13.38 -12.28
C LEU A 144 4.39 -14.40 -11.48
N VAL A 145 5.12 -15.29 -10.82
CA VAL A 145 4.63 -16.07 -9.69
C VAL A 145 4.97 -15.31 -8.41
N PHE A 146 3.97 -15.05 -7.58
CA PHE A 146 4.06 -14.42 -6.28
C PHE A 146 3.88 -15.46 -5.18
N GLN A 147 4.90 -15.64 -4.34
CA GLN A 147 4.90 -16.62 -3.26
C GLN A 147 5.07 -15.91 -1.91
N PRO A 148 4.00 -15.74 -1.12
CA PRO A 148 4.09 -15.16 0.23
C PRO A 148 5.04 -15.95 1.12
N PHE A 149 5.70 -15.24 2.04
CA PHE A 149 6.44 -15.88 3.13
C PHE A 149 5.52 -16.37 4.25
N ALA A 150 6.07 -17.19 5.15
CA ALA A 150 5.36 -17.70 6.31
C ALA A 150 4.77 -16.53 7.14
N GLY A 151 3.48 -16.62 7.46
CA GLY A 151 2.72 -15.58 8.14
C GLY A 151 1.85 -14.71 7.24
N GLY A 152 1.94 -14.88 5.91
CA GLY A 152 0.93 -14.49 4.92
C GLY A 152 0.46 -13.04 5.01
N ALA A 153 -0.79 -12.84 4.60
CA ALA A 153 -1.46 -11.56 4.71
C ALA A 153 -1.80 -11.22 6.17
N PHE A 154 -1.77 -9.93 6.48
CA PHE A 154 -2.24 -9.41 7.75
C PHE A 154 -2.88 -8.04 7.58
N LYS A 155 -3.63 -7.66 8.59
CA LYS A 155 -4.20 -6.33 8.75
C LYS A 155 -3.90 -5.82 10.16
N VAL A 156 -3.86 -4.49 10.30
CA VAL A 156 -3.73 -3.86 11.61
C VAL A 156 -5.13 -3.71 12.18
N ASN A 157 -5.37 -4.21 13.39
CA ASN A 157 -6.71 -4.31 13.99
C ASN A 157 -7.69 -5.06 13.05
N ASP A 158 -8.84 -4.48 12.75
CA ASP A 158 -9.81 -5.02 11.79
C ASP A 158 -9.47 -4.68 10.32
N GLY A 159 -8.40 -3.92 10.08
CA GLY A 159 -7.97 -3.43 8.78
C GLY A 159 -8.66 -2.16 8.32
N LYS A 160 -9.71 -1.70 9.02
CA LYS A 160 -10.55 -0.58 8.62
C LYS A 160 -10.31 0.64 9.49
N ILE A 161 -10.04 1.76 8.84
CA ILE A 161 -9.75 3.05 9.47
C ILE A 161 -10.90 3.98 9.14
N LEU A 162 -11.81 4.15 10.10
CA LEU A 162 -12.93 5.08 9.97
C LEU A 162 -12.46 6.53 10.09
N PHE A 163 -13.04 7.41 9.27
CA PHE A 163 -12.78 8.84 9.37
C PHE A 163 -13.62 9.53 10.45
N SER A 164 -14.68 8.86 10.92
CA SER A 164 -15.55 9.28 12.02
C SER A 164 -15.91 8.11 12.93
N GLU A 165 -16.88 8.27 13.82
CA GLU A 165 -17.39 7.15 14.64
C GLU A 165 -18.04 6.04 13.80
N THR A 166 -18.53 6.38 12.60
CA THR A 166 -19.16 5.44 11.66
C THR A 166 -18.55 5.51 10.27
N GLU A 167 -18.91 4.56 9.40
CA GLU A 167 -18.48 4.48 7.99
C GLU A 167 -19.09 5.58 7.10
N TYR A 168 -20.11 6.30 7.58
CA TYR A 168 -20.83 7.30 6.79
C TYR A 168 -19.91 8.42 6.26
N LYS A 169 -18.92 8.83 7.05
CA LYS A 169 -17.91 9.82 6.63
C LYS A 169 -16.70 9.20 5.93
N GLY A 170 -16.78 7.94 5.51
CA GLY A 170 -15.73 7.24 4.78
C GLY A 170 -14.71 6.53 5.67
N PHE A 171 -13.91 5.70 5.00
CA PHE A 171 -12.88 4.90 5.63
C PHE A 171 -11.78 4.52 4.62
N VAL A 172 -10.64 4.08 5.16
CA VAL A 172 -9.63 3.31 4.42
C VAL A 172 -9.57 1.92 5.02
N GLU A 173 -9.78 0.89 4.23
CA GLU A 173 -9.49 -0.48 4.59
C GLU A 173 -8.19 -0.90 3.90
N VAL A 174 -7.29 -1.56 4.62
CA VAL A 174 -6.00 -2.00 4.08
C VAL A 174 -5.53 -3.32 4.68
N GLN A 175 -5.07 -4.20 3.79
CA GLN A 175 -4.41 -5.46 4.12
C GLN A 175 -3.07 -5.55 3.40
N PHE A 176 -2.13 -6.28 4.00
CA PHE A 176 -0.75 -6.36 3.55
C PHE A 176 -0.30 -7.82 3.43
N ILE A 177 0.32 -8.19 2.32
CA ILE A 177 1.32 -9.26 2.33
C ILE A 177 2.67 -8.57 2.35
N PRO A 178 3.34 -8.52 3.52
CA PRO A 178 4.51 -7.69 3.71
C PRO A 178 5.70 -8.22 2.93
N LYS A 179 5.77 -9.53 2.69
CA LYS A 179 6.92 -10.15 2.02
C LYS A 179 6.51 -11.36 1.20
N ALA A 180 6.99 -11.40 -0.04
CA ALA A 180 6.90 -12.53 -0.94
C ALA A 180 8.18 -12.69 -1.75
N LYS A 181 8.47 -13.91 -2.18
CA LYS A 181 9.39 -14.19 -3.29
C LYS A 181 8.64 -14.05 -4.60
N VAL A 182 9.29 -13.48 -5.61
CA VAL A 182 8.75 -13.43 -6.96
C VAL A 182 9.75 -13.96 -7.98
N HIS A 183 9.24 -14.62 -9.00
CA HIS A 183 10.01 -15.02 -10.17
C HIS A 183 9.11 -15.04 -11.41
N GLY A 184 9.70 -14.81 -12.59
CA GLY A 184 8.98 -14.83 -13.85
C GLY A 184 9.62 -13.86 -14.84
N ASN A 185 8.80 -13.19 -15.66
CA ASN A 185 9.29 -12.40 -16.78
C ASN A 185 8.82 -10.95 -16.74
N LEU A 186 9.73 -10.05 -17.10
CA LEU A 186 9.43 -8.68 -17.48
C LEU A 186 9.73 -8.51 -18.97
N THR A 187 8.71 -8.17 -19.75
CA THR A 187 8.86 -7.67 -21.10
C THR A 187 8.88 -6.15 -21.04
N PHE A 188 9.90 -5.52 -21.61
CA PHE A 188 10.03 -4.06 -21.67
C PHE A 188 10.69 -3.66 -22.99
N ASN A 189 10.08 -2.74 -23.75
CA ASN A 189 10.54 -2.31 -25.07
C ASN A 189 10.84 -3.49 -26.01
N GLY A 190 9.91 -4.47 -26.07
CA GLY A 190 10.06 -5.68 -26.88
C GLY A 190 11.09 -6.70 -26.37
N LYS A 191 11.83 -6.40 -25.30
CA LYS A 191 12.81 -7.32 -24.71
C LYS A 191 12.22 -8.03 -23.50
N LYS A 192 12.17 -9.36 -23.57
CA LYS A 192 11.81 -10.22 -22.44
C LYS A 192 13.04 -10.52 -21.57
N SER A 193 12.89 -10.48 -20.26
CA SER A 193 13.93 -10.77 -19.28
C SER A 193 13.39 -11.62 -18.13
N ASP A 194 14.14 -12.66 -17.74
CA ASP A 194 13.87 -13.42 -16.50
C ASP A 194 14.21 -12.54 -15.31
N ILE A 195 13.28 -12.44 -14.36
CA ILE A 195 13.43 -11.63 -13.17
C ILE A 195 13.08 -12.43 -11.93
N ARG A 196 13.88 -12.21 -10.89
CA ARG A 196 13.68 -12.77 -9.55
C ARG A 196 13.86 -11.67 -8.53
N GLY A 197 13.14 -11.75 -7.43
CA GLY A 197 13.23 -10.73 -6.41
C GLY A 197 12.30 -10.96 -5.23
N SER A 198 12.07 -9.86 -4.52
CA SER A 198 11.09 -9.77 -3.45
C SER A 198 9.93 -8.87 -3.84
N SER A 199 8.79 -9.07 -3.20
CA SER A 199 7.64 -8.20 -3.37
C SER A 199 6.92 -7.93 -2.05
N MET A 200 6.22 -6.80 -2.03
CA MET A 200 5.20 -6.46 -1.04
C MET A 200 3.89 -6.22 -1.80
N PHE A 201 2.79 -6.71 -1.25
CA PHE A 201 1.45 -6.48 -1.78
C PHE A 201 0.58 -5.73 -0.77
N LEU A 202 -0.16 -4.76 -1.27
CA LEU A 202 -1.23 -4.04 -0.57
C LEU A 202 -2.55 -4.24 -1.32
N HIS A 203 -3.57 -4.59 -0.56
CA HIS A 203 -4.97 -4.42 -0.95
C HIS A 203 -5.51 -3.25 -0.15
N ALA A 204 -6.05 -2.24 -0.84
CA ALA A 204 -6.62 -1.07 -0.19
C ALA A 204 -7.98 -0.73 -0.79
N VAL A 205 -8.97 -0.48 0.07
CA VAL A 205 -10.25 0.12 -0.30
C VAL A 205 -10.32 1.49 0.36
N GLN A 206 -10.58 2.52 -0.42
CA GLN A 206 -10.84 3.85 0.09
C GLN A 206 -12.26 4.28 -0.32
N CYS A 207 -13.12 4.39 0.68
CA CYS A 207 -14.45 4.93 0.50
C CYS A 207 -14.41 6.46 0.53
N CYS A 208 -15.32 7.08 -0.21
CA CYS A 208 -15.52 8.52 -0.14
C CYS A 208 -15.72 8.96 1.32
N PRO A 209 -15.13 10.09 1.71
CA PRO A 209 -14.48 11.06 0.85
C PRO A 209 -12.97 10.86 0.67
N GLN A 210 -12.48 11.17 -0.52
CA GLN A 210 -11.06 11.07 -0.91
C GLN A 210 -10.25 12.30 -0.45
N TYR A 211 -10.23 12.60 0.85
CA TYR A 211 -9.56 13.79 1.41
C TYR A 211 -8.23 13.51 2.11
N VAL A 212 -7.63 12.36 1.84
CA VAL A 212 -6.25 12.10 2.24
C VAL A 212 -5.35 13.09 1.51
N SER A 213 -4.62 13.89 2.28
CA SER A 213 -3.77 14.98 1.77
C SER A 213 -2.39 14.51 1.33
N ARG A 214 -1.90 13.44 1.96
CA ARG A 214 -0.56 12.91 1.72
C ARG A 214 -0.54 11.42 2.01
N TRP A 215 0.11 10.67 1.12
CA TRP A 215 0.47 9.28 1.29
C TRP A 215 1.99 9.16 1.32
N ASN A 216 2.53 8.36 2.23
CA ASN A 216 3.93 7.96 2.22
C ASN A 216 4.01 6.45 2.33
N LEU A 217 4.82 5.86 1.46
CA LEU A 217 5.27 4.50 1.60
C LEU A 217 6.78 4.51 1.76
N VAL A 218 7.26 3.90 2.83
CA VAL A 218 8.65 3.51 3.00
C VAL A 218 8.70 2.00 2.87
N ASN A 219 9.58 1.49 2.02
CA ASN A 219 9.68 0.06 1.74
C ASN A 219 11.15 -0.30 1.55
N PHE A 220 11.73 -0.97 2.53
CA PHE A 220 13.08 -1.49 2.47
C PHE A 220 13.03 -3.01 2.47
N GLN A 221 13.71 -3.63 1.52
CA GLN A 221 13.68 -5.08 1.33
C GLN A 221 15.09 -5.62 1.10
N SER A 222 15.41 -6.70 1.81
CA SER A 222 16.51 -7.61 1.45
C SER A 222 15.92 -8.88 0.83
N THR A 223 16.72 -9.92 0.61
CA THR A 223 16.20 -11.22 0.16
C THR A 223 15.20 -11.83 1.15
N ASN A 224 15.47 -11.72 2.45
CA ASN A 224 14.66 -12.38 3.49
C ASN A 224 13.97 -11.41 4.44
N ASP A 225 14.40 -10.16 4.48
CA ASP A 225 13.94 -9.18 5.45
C ASP A 225 13.16 -8.06 4.74
N LEU A 226 12.32 -7.39 5.53
CA LEU A 226 11.62 -6.20 5.10
C LEU A 226 11.29 -5.31 6.30
N MET A 227 11.38 -4.01 6.07
CA MET A 227 10.77 -3.00 6.90
C MET A 227 9.93 -2.09 6.02
N PHE A 228 8.68 -1.86 6.41
CA PHE A 228 7.83 -0.91 5.70
C PHE A 228 7.07 0.02 6.64
N LEU A 229 6.70 1.19 6.10
CA LEU A 229 5.78 2.15 6.67
C LEU A 229 4.80 2.57 5.59
N TYR A 230 3.52 2.37 5.85
CA TYR A 230 2.38 2.88 5.09
C TYR A 230 1.71 3.95 5.94
N GLU A 231 1.78 5.19 5.47
CA GLU A 231 1.34 6.34 6.24
C GLU A 231 0.48 7.26 5.40
N PHE A 232 -0.52 7.86 6.04
CA PHE A 232 -1.24 8.97 5.45
C PHE A 232 -1.66 10.05 6.44
N ASP A 233 -1.91 11.23 5.89
CA ASP A 233 -2.40 12.39 6.62
C ASP A 233 -3.72 12.87 6.03
N MET A 234 -4.69 13.13 6.89
CA MET A 234 -5.87 13.90 6.52
C MET A 234 -5.51 15.39 6.43
N ARG A 235 -6.29 16.17 5.68
CA ARG A 235 -6.14 17.63 5.68
C ARG A 235 -6.26 18.16 7.11
N LYS A 236 -5.40 19.11 7.50
CA LYS A 236 -5.31 19.63 8.88
C LYS A 236 -6.63 20.22 9.35
N GLU A 237 -7.33 20.90 8.45
CA GLU A 237 -8.59 21.60 8.68
C GLU A 237 -9.82 20.69 8.54
N SER A 238 -9.62 19.39 8.29
CA SER A 238 -10.74 18.46 8.15
C SER A 238 -11.42 18.20 9.50
N GLU A 239 -12.73 17.95 9.45
CA GLU A 239 -13.55 17.56 10.61
C GLU A 239 -13.39 16.08 11.00
N TYR A 240 -12.52 15.32 10.32
CA TYR A 240 -12.31 13.90 10.61
C TYR A 240 -11.62 13.67 11.95
N MET A 241 -12.01 12.60 12.63
CA MET A 241 -11.43 12.19 13.90
C MET A 241 -9.99 11.70 13.72
N VAL A 242 -9.75 10.95 12.65
CA VAL A 242 -8.40 10.52 12.28
C VAL A 242 -7.66 11.67 11.61
N LYS A 243 -6.48 12.01 12.14
CA LYS A 243 -5.61 13.04 11.54
C LYS A 243 -4.46 12.45 10.76
N SER A 244 -3.91 11.35 11.25
CA SER A 244 -2.85 10.61 10.59
C SER A 244 -2.96 9.14 10.95
N VAL A 245 -2.57 8.28 10.01
CA VAL A 245 -2.41 6.86 10.20
C VAL A 245 -1.00 6.48 9.82
N SER A 246 -0.39 5.59 10.61
CA SER A 246 0.86 4.93 10.30
C SER A 246 0.66 3.45 10.57
N ASN A 247 0.83 2.60 9.56
CA ASN A 247 0.89 1.15 9.69
C ASN A 247 2.25 0.69 9.16
N GLY A 248 2.93 -0.20 9.86
CA GLY A 248 4.20 -0.75 9.39
C GLY A 248 4.47 -2.13 9.96
N ALA A 249 5.43 -2.84 9.37
CA ALA A 249 5.90 -4.10 9.91
C ALA A 249 7.39 -4.31 9.68
N ILE A 250 7.95 -5.17 10.52
CA ILE A 250 9.31 -5.68 10.38
C ILE A 250 9.23 -7.19 10.20
N VAL A 251 9.86 -7.68 9.13
CA VAL A 251 10.03 -9.08 8.78
C VAL A 251 11.53 -9.37 8.83
N ILE A 252 11.91 -10.39 9.59
CA ILE A 252 13.29 -10.88 9.66
C ILE A 252 13.29 -12.37 9.34
N ASN A 253 14.17 -12.80 8.44
CA ASN A 253 14.28 -14.20 8.01
C ASN A 253 12.94 -14.79 7.55
N GLY A 254 12.16 -13.96 6.86
CA GLY A 254 10.83 -14.28 6.38
C GLY A 254 9.74 -14.52 7.44
N LYS A 255 10.01 -14.18 8.70
CA LYS A 255 9.01 -14.17 9.77
C LYS A 255 8.68 -12.74 10.17
N ARG A 256 7.40 -12.39 10.22
CA ARG A 256 6.95 -11.10 10.78
C ARG A 256 7.22 -11.08 12.29
N ILE A 257 8.04 -10.13 12.74
CA ILE A 257 8.44 -10.01 14.15
C ILE A 257 7.87 -8.77 14.85
N ALA A 258 7.40 -7.78 14.08
CA ALA A 258 6.76 -6.59 14.63
C ALA A 258 5.68 -6.06 13.69
N VAL A 259 4.63 -5.51 14.28
CA VAL A 259 3.65 -4.61 13.65
C VAL A 259 3.71 -3.30 14.43
N THR A 260 3.67 -2.18 13.72
CA THR A 260 3.92 -0.86 14.27
C THR A 260 2.84 0.12 13.82
N THR A 261 2.36 0.94 14.75
CA THR A 261 1.27 1.91 14.49
C THR A 261 1.62 3.36 14.83
N ALA A 262 2.83 3.58 15.36
CA ALA A 262 3.27 4.87 15.88
C ALA A 262 4.64 5.25 15.30
N ASN A 263 4.75 5.32 13.97
CA ASN A 263 5.94 5.81 13.28
C ASN A 263 5.60 7.02 12.41
N ARG A 264 6.61 7.76 11.98
CA ARG A 264 6.43 8.94 11.11
C ARG A 264 7.51 8.98 10.05
N SER A 265 7.13 9.17 8.79
CA SER A 265 8.10 9.53 7.76
C SER A 265 8.44 11.01 7.86
N MET A 266 9.73 11.33 7.83
CA MET A 266 10.22 12.70 7.75
C MET A 266 11.15 12.84 6.56
N PHE A 267 10.76 13.67 5.60
CA PHE A 267 11.67 14.10 4.56
C PHE A 267 12.64 15.14 5.16
N LYS A 268 13.93 14.79 5.23
CA LYS A 268 14.99 15.74 5.55
C LYS A 268 15.57 16.25 4.23
N PRO A 269 15.35 17.51 3.84
CA PRO A 269 16.06 18.10 2.71
C PRO A 269 17.56 17.95 2.95
N SER A 270 18.32 17.52 1.95
CA SER A 270 19.77 17.46 2.07
C SER A 270 20.32 18.84 2.38
N LEU A 271 21.03 18.98 3.50
CA LEU A 271 21.79 20.18 3.85
C LEU A 271 23.03 20.24 2.93
N THR A 272 22.82 20.49 1.65
CA THR A 272 23.89 20.77 0.70
C THR A 272 23.68 22.16 0.09
N LYS A 273 23.64 23.18 0.97
CA LYS A 273 24.20 24.47 0.60
C LYS A 273 25.67 24.42 1.03
N VAL A 274 26.56 24.00 0.14
CA VAL A 274 27.96 24.39 0.25
C VAL A 274 27.94 25.92 0.20
N SER A 275 28.29 26.57 1.30
CA SER A 275 28.29 28.01 1.44
C SER A 275 29.16 28.62 0.34
N ALA A 276 28.56 29.47 -0.50
CA ALA A 276 29.27 30.30 -1.46
C ALA A 276 30.03 31.48 -0.83
N ASP A 277 30.39 31.39 0.46
CA ASP A 277 30.99 32.47 1.26
C ASP A 277 32.44 32.19 1.70
N MET A 278 33.17 31.40 0.92
CA MET A 278 34.62 31.25 1.04
C MET A 278 35.34 31.77 -0.21
N LYS A 279 35.05 33.02 -0.58
CA LYS A 279 35.87 33.81 -1.53
C LYS A 279 35.99 35.27 -1.08
N SER A 280 36.63 35.51 0.06
CA SER A 280 37.24 36.83 0.37
C SER A 280 38.14 36.80 1.60
N ARG A 281 39.05 35.82 1.69
CA ARG A 281 40.25 36.00 2.51
C ARG A 281 41.40 35.38 1.78
N HIS A 282 42.02 36.17 0.91
CA HIS A 282 43.42 36.15 0.49
C HIS A 282 43.56 37.34 -0.46
N ASN A 283 44.09 38.46 0.05
CA ASN A 283 45.00 39.38 -0.63
C ASN A 283 45.14 40.68 0.19
N TYR A 284 46.35 40.84 0.73
CA TYR A 284 47.05 42.05 1.21
C TYR A 284 46.42 42.88 2.34
#